data_AF-A0AAC9JQG5-F1
#
_entry.id   AF-A0AAC9JQG5-F1
#
_cell.length_a   1.000
_cell.length_b   1.000
_cell.length_c   1.000
_cell.angle_alpha   90.00
_cell.angle_beta   90.00
_cell.angle_gamma   90.00
#
_symmetry.space_group_name_H-M   'P 1'
#
loop_
_entity.id
_entity.type
_entity.pdbx_description
1 polymer ?
#
loop_
_entity_poly.entity_id
_entity_poly.type
_entity_poly.pdbx_seq_one_letter_code
_entity_poly.pdbx_strand_id
1 'polypeptide(L)'
;MLGWGTAACSADGDAARCFGLRCKADNPPPGAEWFLFVDDAGLVDAPLQVNLSVEGRIDATFSMSPVTLGGYLQHVTPLDLPGHSDFLDALQAGQRLRVTAGDLPAFSLALAGSRAELTRALAVCAPSGRSDRPAAPSCDAEYRARVREAERLDTVPNGRLAAEGMRLDAEARLNLCRAGVRP
;
A
#
# COMPACT_ATOMS: atom_id res chain seq x y z
N MET A 1 -8.06 -18.14 1.52
CA MET A 1 -6.85 -17.84 2.32
C MET A 1 -7.13 -16.58 3.12
N LEU A 2 -6.88 -16.58 4.43
CA LEU A 2 -6.80 -15.35 5.21
C LEU A 2 -5.47 -14.68 4.82
N GLY A 3 -5.51 -13.43 4.35
CA GLY A 3 -4.32 -12.72 3.86
C GLY A 3 -3.23 -12.64 4.93
N TRP A 4 -1.96 -12.64 4.50
CA TRP A 4 -0.81 -12.40 5.38
C TRP A 4 -0.93 -10.97 5.95
N GLY A 5 -0.68 -10.77 7.24
CA GLY A 5 -0.91 -9.49 7.92
C GLY A 5 -0.56 -9.50 9.40
N THR A 6 -0.88 -8.41 10.10
CA THR A 6 -0.74 -8.24 11.55
C THR A 6 -2.00 -7.63 12.14
N ALA A 7 -2.36 -7.99 13.37
CA ALA A 7 -3.44 -7.36 14.12
C ALA A 7 -3.15 -7.30 15.60
N ALA A 8 -3.70 -6.28 16.25
CA ALA A 8 -3.84 -6.24 17.69
C ALA A 8 -5.28 -6.64 18.03
N CYS A 9 -5.44 -7.51 19.03
CA CYS A 9 -6.74 -8.00 19.48
C CYS A 9 -6.95 -7.69 20.97
N SER A 10 -8.20 -7.51 21.38
CA SER A 10 -8.56 -7.37 22.80
C SER A 10 -8.12 -8.62 23.56
N ALA A 11 -7.38 -8.43 24.65
CA ALA A 11 -6.90 -9.53 25.49
C ALA A 11 -8.01 -10.11 26.38
N ASP A 12 -9.03 -9.31 26.71
CA ASP A 12 -10.07 -9.63 27.68
C ASP A 12 -11.48 -9.26 27.15
N GLY A 13 -12.42 -10.21 27.23
CA GLY A 13 -13.82 -10.05 26.85
C GLY A 13 -14.43 -11.34 26.28
N ASP A 14 -15.77 -11.44 26.26
CA ASP A 14 -16.50 -12.59 25.71
C ASP A 14 -16.43 -12.69 24.18
N ALA A 15 -16.04 -11.61 23.50
CA ALA A 15 -15.99 -11.50 22.04
C ALA A 15 -14.65 -10.90 21.57
N ALA A 16 -13.99 -11.56 20.62
CA ALA A 16 -12.71 -11.10 20.07
C ALA A 16 -12.90 -9.84 19.22
N ARG A 17 -12.12 -8.78 19.51
CA ARG A 17 -12.11 -7.53 18.74
C ARG A 17 -10.70 -7.25 18.27
N CYS A 18 -10.51 -7.15 16.96
CA CYS A 18 -9.20 -7.01 16.35
C CYS A 18 -9.19 -5.86 15.34
N PHE A 19 -8.11 -5.09 15.36
CA PHE A 19 -7.80 -4.13 14.30
C PHE A 19 -6.40 -4.40 13.78
N GLY A 20 -6.24 -4.37 12.46
CA GLY A 20 -4.98 -4.77 11.85
C GLY A 20 -4.82 -4.37 10.40
N LEU A 21 -3.65 -4.70 9.86
CA LEU A 21 -3.27 -4.51 8.48
C LEU A 21 -3.08 -5.87 7.82
N ARG A 22 -3.58 -6.05 6.61
CA ARG A 22 -3.31 -7.26 5.82
C ARG A 22 -3.04 -6.96 4.35
N CYS A 23 -2.42 -7.91 3.68
CA CYS A 23 -2.25 -7.92 2.23
C CYS A 23 -3.62 -8.12 1.57
N LYS A 24 -3.94 -7.29 0.57
CA LYS A 24 -5.10 -7.47 -0.29
C LYS A 24 -4.67 -8.23 -1.55
N ALA A 25 -5.21 -9.43 -1.74
CA ALA A 25 -4.81 -10.31 -2.85
C ALA A 25 -5.33 -9.84 -4.22
N ASP A 26 -6.44 -9.08 -4.24
CA ASP A 26 -7.25 -8.86 -5.44
C ASP A 26 -7.12 -7.47 -6.08
N ASN A 27 -6.30 -6.59 -5.52
CA ASN A 27 -5.91 -5.33 -6.17
C ASN A 27 -4.44 -5.44 -6.56
N PRO A 28 -4.04 -4.93 -7.75
CA PRO A 28 -2.73 -5.23 -8.34
C PRO A 28 -1.62 -5.07 -7.29
N PRO A 29 -0.81 -6.12 -7.05
CA PRO A 29 0.18 -6.07 -6.01
C PRO A 29 1.14 -4.89 -6.17
N PRO A 30 1.51 -4.23 -5.07
CA PRO A 30 1.06 -4.52 -3.70
C PRO A 30 0.03 -3.51 -3.18
N GLY A 31 -1.14 -3.99 -2.78
CA GLY A 31 -2.09 -3.22 -1.98
C GLY A 31 -2.26 -3.84 -0.60
N ALA A 32 -2.17 -3.04 0.46
CA ALA A 32 -2.57 -3.43 1.80
C ALA A 32 -3.93 -2.79 2.16
N GLU A 33 -4.63 -3.38 3.12
CA GLU A 33 -5.87 -2.83 3.65
C GLU A 33 -5.89 -2.91 5.18
N TRP A 34 -6.49 -1.90 5.79
CA TRP A 34 -6.88 -1.95 7.19
C TRP A 34 -8.13 -2.82 7.31
N PHE A 35 -8.20 -3.60 8.38
CA PHE A 35 -9.39 -4.37 8.71
C PHE A 35 -9.76 -4.23 10.19
N LEU A 36 -11.07 -4.24 10.43
CA LEU A 36 -11.69 -4.37 11.74
C LEU A 36 -12.47 -5.69 11.74
N PHE A 37 -12.23 -6.51 12.76
CA PHE A 37 -13.02 -7.69 13.04
C PHE A 37 -13.55 -7.61 14.46
N VAL A 38 -14.83 -7.90 14.63
CA VAL A 38 -15.48 -7.97 15.93
C VAL A 38 -16.38 -9.20 15.92
N ASP A 39 -16.11 -10.14 16.82
CA ASP A 39 -16.89 -11.36 17.02
C ASP A 39 -18.14 -11.10 17.87
N ASP A 40 -18.82 -9.98 17.60
CA ASP A 40 -20.05 -9.56 18.26
C ASP A 40 -21.13 -9.43 17.20
N ALA A 41 -22.30 -9.99 17.45
CA ALA A 41 -23.43 -10.00 16.52
C ALA A 41 -24.00 -8.60 16.23
N GLY A 42 -23.49 -7.56 16.91
CA GLY A 42 -23.91 -6.16 16.75
C GLY A 42 -23.36 -5.42 15.53
N LEU A 43 -22.42 -5.99 14.77
CA LEU A 43 -21.92 -5.33 13.55
C LEU A 43 -22.94 -5.41 12.40
N VAL A 44 -23.23 -4.26 11.81
CA VAL A 44 -24.11 -4.15 10.65
C VAL A 44 -23.36 -4.43 9.34
N ASP A 45 -24.03 -5.07 8.40
CA ASP A 45 -23.57 -5.23 7.00
C ASP A 45 -23.77 -3.92 6.23
N ALA A 46 -23.12 -2.85 6.71
CA ALA A 46 -23.13 -1.53 6.13
C ALA A 46 -21.78 -0.83 6.37
N PRO A 47 -21.44 0.21 5.59
CA PRO A 47 -20.25 1.01 5.84
C PRO A 47 -20.21 1.57 7.26
N LEU A 48 -19.04 1.54 7.87
CA LEU A 48 -18.81 1.86 9.27
C LEU A 48 -17.71 2.91 9.38
N GLN A 49 -17.98 3.98 10.14
CA GLN A 49 -16.91 4.89 10.55
C GLN A 49 -16.19 4.33 11.77
N VAL A 50 -14.87 4.21 11.64
CA VAL A 50 -13.97 3.74 12.69
C VAL A 50 -13.01 4.86 13.04
N ASN A 51 -13.05 5.32 14.29
CA ASN A 51 -12.09 6.29 14.80
C ASN A 51 -11.07 5.57 15.68
N LEU A 52 -9.81 5.89 15.42
CA LEU A 52 -8.65 5.27 16.00
C LEU A 52 -7.83 6.34 16.70
N SER A 53 -7.61 6.18 18.00
CA SER A 53 -6.83 7.11 18.80
C SER A 53 -5.63 6.41 19.43
N VAL A 54 -4.43 6.83 19.09
CA VAL A 54 -3.20 6.31 19.72
C VAL A 54 -2.88 7.16 20.93
N GLU A 55 -3.09 6.58 22.12
CA GLU A 55 -2.85 7.24 23.41
C GLU A 55 -3.51 8.62 23.57
N GLY A 56 -4.59 8.92 22.83
CA GLY A 56 -5.27 10.22 22.88
C GLY A 56 -4.53 11.38 22.20
N ARG A 57 -3.48 11.11 21.40
CA ARG A 57 -2.64 12.15 20.77
C ARG A 57 -2.80 12.26 19.27
N ILE A 58 -3.10 11.15 18.61
CA ILE A 58 -3.25 11.06 17.16
C ILE A 58 -4.56 10.33 16.89
N ASP A 59 -5.47 11.01 16.20
CA ASP A 59 -6.77 10.49 15.80
C ASP A 59 -6.80 10.27 14.29
N ALA A 60 -7.22 9.08 13.87
CA ALA A 60 -7.47 8.75 12.47
C ALA A 60 -8.89 8.22 12.33
N THR A 61 -9.59 8.69 11.29
CA THR A 61 -10.97 8.27 10.99
C THR A 61 -11.00 7.54 9.66
N PHE A 62 -11.54 6.34 9.65
CA PHE A 62 -11.66 5.48 8.48
C PHE A 62 -13.12 5.23 8.18
N SER A 63 -13.50 5.40 6.92
CA SER A 63 -14.74 4.83 6.38
C SER A 63 -14.41 3.42 5.87
N MET A 64 -14.96 2.40 6.51
CA MET A 64 -14.67 1.00 6.22
C MET A 64 -15.91 0.29 5.68
N SER A 65 -15.74 -0.44 4.57
CA SER A 65 -16.81 -1.17 3.91
C SER A 65 -16.93 -2.60 4.46
N PRO A 66 -18.14 -3.15 4.57
CA PRO A 66 -18.32 -4.52 5.02
C PRO A 66 -17.84 -5.52 3.97
N VAL A 67 -17.21 -6.59 4.43
CA VAL A 67 -16.75 -7.73 3.64
C VAL A 67 -16.93 -8.99 4.47
N THR A 68 -17.56 -10.02 3.89
CA THR A 68 -17.59 -11.35 4.50
C THR A 68 -16.40 -12.17 4.01
N LEU A 69 -15.51 -12.56 4.92
CA LEU A 69 -14.30 -13.33 4.60
C LEU A 69 -14.16 -14.51 5.56
N GLY A 70 -14.12 -15.72 4.99
CA GLY A 70 -14.07 -16.96 5.80
C GLY A 70 -15.33 -17.21 6.65
N GLY A 71 -16.48 -16.64 6.27
CA GLY A 71 -17.73 -16.76 7.03
C GLY A 71 -17.93 -15.69 8.11
N TYR A 72 -16.96 -14.79 8.28
CA TYR A 72 -17.00 -13.72 9.28
C TYR A 72 -17.16 -12.36 8.61
N LEU A 73 -18.04 -11.52 9.17
CA LEU A 73 -18.17 -10.13 8.78
C LEU A 73 -16.97 -9.32 9.30
N GLN A 74 -16.36 -8.55 8.41
CA GLN A 74 -15.25 -7.66 8.70
C GLN A 74 -15.50 -6.33 7.99
N HIS A 75 -14.89 -5.26 8.49
CA HIS A 75 -14.92 -3.96 7.82
C HIS A 75 -13.51 -3.63 7.35
N VAL A 76 -13.38 -3.21 6.10
CA VAL A 76 -12.07 -2.98 5.46
C VAL A 76 -12.00 -1.61 4.79
N THR A 77 -10.79 -1.05 4.73
CA THR A 77 -10.51 0.13 3.90
C THR A 77 -9.10 0.06 3.33
N PRO A 78 -8.84 0.54 2.10
CA PRO A 78 -7.49 0.53 1.53
C PRO A 78 -6.48 1.29 2.40
N LEU A 79 -5.24 0.80 2.43
CA LEU A 79 -4.13 1.55 3.01
C LEU A 79 -3.69 2.65 2.04
N ASP A 80 -3.85 3.91 2.44
CA ASP A 80 -3.19 5.07 1.84
C ASP A 80 -1.89 5.39 2.61
N LEU A 81 -0.73 5.00 2.08
CA LEU A 81 0.57 5.21 2.75
C LEU A 81 0.89 6.70 2.96
N PRO A 82 0.82 7.58 1.93
CA PRO A 82 0.98 9.02 2.11
C PRO A 82 0.01 9.60 3.16
N GLY A 83 -1.28 9.31 3.02
CA GLY A 83 -2.33 9.88 3.87
C GLY A 83 -2.33 9.37 5.31
N HIS A 84 -1.76 8.19 5.58
CA HIS A 84 -1.76 7.56 6.91
C HIS A 84 -0.38 7.48 7.56
N SER A 85 0.62 8.20 7.04
CA SER A 85 2.00 8.16 7.54
C SER A 85 2.13 8.52 9.03
N ASP A 86 1.55 9.64 9.47
CA ASP A 86 1.55 10.06 10.89
C ASP A 86 0.88 9.02 11.80
N PHE A 87 -0.21 8.40 11.33
CA PHE A 87 -0.91 7.36 12.07
C PHE A 87 -0.09 6.07 12.17
N LEU A 88 0.61 5.68 11.10
CA LEU A 88 1.52 4.53 11.10
C LEU A 88 2.68 4.73 12.08
N ASP A 89 3.28 5.92 12.09
CA ASP A 89 4.34 6.27 13.02
C ASP A 89 3.83 6.21 14.47
N ALA A 90 2.61 6.71 14.71
CA ALA A 90 1.94 6.60 16.00
C ALA A 90 1.75 5.16 16.44
N LEU A 91 1.25 4.28 15.56
CA LEU A 91 1.04 2.86 15.87
C LEU A 91 2.35 2.11 16.18
N GLN A 92 3.45 2.51 15.54
CA GLN A 92 4.77 1.92 15.76
C GLN A 92 5.44 2.40 17.06
N ALA A 93 5.12 3.61 17.51
CA ALA A 93 5.68 4.20 18.72
C ALA A 93 4.80 4.03 19.98
N GLY A 94 3.48 3.88 19.78
CA GLY A 94 2.48 3.84 20.84
C GLY A 94 2.36 2.47 21.51
N GLN A 95 1.75 2.48 22.70
CA GLN A 95 1.53 1.28 23.51
C GLN A 95 0.06 0.84 23.52
N ARG A 96 -0.87 1.76 23.22
CA ARG A 96 -2.31 1.51 23.26
C ARG A 96 -3.04 2.23 22.14
N LEU A 97 -3.89 1.49 21.46
CA LEU A 97 -4.82 1.99 20.45
C LEU A 97 -6.24 1.93 21.02
N ARG A 98 -6.95 3.05 21.06
CA ARG A 98 -8.39 3.10 21.35
C ARG A 98 -9.16 3.08 20.04
N VAL A 99 -10.19 2.25 19.97
CA VAL A 99 -11.06 2.09 18.80
C VAL A 99 -12.49 2.45 19.16
N THR A 100 -13.13 3.29 18.34
CA THR A 100 -14.58 3.51 18.36
C THR A 100 -15.13 3.26 16.97
N ALA A 101 -16.25 2.55 16.89
CA ALA A 101 -16.79 2.05 15.62
C ALA A 101 -18.31 2.00 15.69
N GLY A 102 -18.98 2.96 15.03
CA GLY A 102 -20.44 3.09 15.10
C GLY A 102 -20.95 3.13 16.55
N ASP A 103 -21.95 2.29 16.84
CA ASP A 103 -22.58 2.19 18.17
C ASP A 103 -21.87 1.18 19.11
N LEU A 104 -20.76 0.57 18.69
CA LEU A 104 -20.03 -0.36 19.53
C LEU A 104 -19.38 0.35 20.72
N PRO A 105 -19.39 -0.26 21.92
CA PRO A 105 -18.62 0.25 23.05
C PRO A 105 -17.15 0.39 22.69
N ALA A 106 -16.58 1.56 22.97
CA ALA A 106 -15.17 1.83 22.75
C ALA A 106 -14.29 0.75 23.42
N PHE A 107 -13.28 0.27 22.72
CA PHE A 107 -12.35 -0.73 23.25
C PHE A 107 -10.91 -0.32 23.01
N SER A 108 -9.98 -0.97 23.72
CA SER A 108 -8.55 -0.69 23.62
C SER A 108 -7.78 -1.94 23.24
N LEU A 109 -6.77 -1.75 22.41
CA LEU A 109 -5.87 -2.79 21.91
C LEU A 109 -4.45 -2.48 22.40
N ALA A 110 -3.76 -3.49 22.91
CA ALA A 110 -2.36 -3.37 23.28
C ALA A 110 -1.48 -3.41 22.03
N LEU A 111 -0.55 -2.46 21.92
CA LEU A 111 0.39 -2.35 20.82
C LEU A 111 1.79 -2.88 21.20
N ALA A 112 1.92 -3.62 22.29
CA ALA A 112 3.20 -4.21 22.69
C ALA A 112 3.76 -5.10 21.57
N GLY A 113 4.93 -4.75 21.03
CA GLY A 113 5.56 -5.47 19.91
C GLY A 113 4.98 -5.16 18.53
N SER A 114 3.98 -4.26 18.41
CA SER A 114 3.32 -3.91 17.14
C SER A 114 4.31 -3.41 16.09
N ARG A 115 5.35 -2.68 16.50
CA ARG A 115 6.33 -2.07 15.58
C ARG A 115 6.98 -3.09 14.65
N ALA A 116 7.47 -4.20 15.19
CA ALA A 116 8.16 -5.21 14.39
C ALA A 116 7.19 -5.92 13.44
N GLU A 117 5.98 -6.21 13.91
CA GLU A 117 4.94 -6.85 13.08
C GLU A 117 4.40 -5.91 12.00
N LEU A 118 4.11 -4.65 12.33
CA LEU A 118 3.69 -3.63 11.36
C LEU A 118 4.77 -3.39 10.32
N THR A 119 6.04 -3.30 10.72
CA THR A 119 7.17 -3.16 9.78
C THR A 119 7.24 -4.35 8.82
N ARG A 120 7.11 -5.59 9.33
CA ARG A 120 7.09 -6.79 8.51
C ARG A 120 5.89 -6.81 7.57
N ALA A 121 4.70 -6.54 8.08
CA ALA A 121 3.47 -6.54 7.29
C ALA A 121 3.51 -5.49 6.18
N LEU A 122 3.99 -4.27 6.48
CA LEU A 122 4.17 -3.22 5.46
C LEU A 122 5.21 -3.64 4.41
N ALA A 123 6.34 -4.22 4.81
CA ALA A 123 7.35 -4.68 3.86
C ALA A 123 6.83 -5.76 2.89
N VAL A 124 5.90 -6.61 3.35
CA VAL A 124 5.29 -7.67 2.53
C VAL A 124 4.11 -7.16 1.71
N CYS A 125 3.22 -6.39 2.33
CA CYS A 125 1.89 -6.05 1.79
C CYS A 125 1.83 -4.71 1.08
N ALA A 126 2.73 -3.78 1.41
CA ALA A 126 2.81 -2.46 0.82
C ALA A 126 4.27 -1.98 0.83
N PRO A 127 5.20 -2.68 0.16
CA PRO A 127 6.58 -2.23 0.04
C PRO A 127 6.56 -0.82 -0.54
N SER A 128 6.75 0.17 0.33
CA SER A 128 7.10 1.52 -0.06
C SER A 128 8.34 1.38 -0.92
N GLY A 129 8.23 1.80 -2.18
CA GLY A 129 9.19 1.46 -3.21
C GLY A 129 10.63 1.70 -2.78
N ARG A 130 11.35 0.63 -2.44
CA ARG A 130 12.65 0.45 -3.05
C ARG A 130 12.37 0.11 -4.50
N SER A 131 12.18 1.17 -5.27
CA SER A 131 12.13 1.09 -6.72
C SER A 131 13.53 0.71 -7.17
N ASP A 132 13.82 -0.58 -7.28
CA ASP A 132 14.86 -1.08 -8.21
C ASP A 132 14.36 -0.99 -9.67
N ARG A 133 13.24 -0.30 -9.91
CA ARG A 133 13.01 0.37 -11.18
C ARG A 133 13.75 1.70 -11.12
N PRO A 134 14.77 1.95 -11.95
CA PRO A 134 15.36 3.28 -12.03
C PRO A 134 14.22 4.28 -12.23
N ALA A 135 14.27 5.43 -11.53
CA ALA A 135 13.40 6.55 -11.85
C ALA A 135 13.34 6.66 -13.38
N ALA A 136 12.12 6.68 -13.94
CA ALA A 136 11.95 6.74 -15.39
C ALA A 136 12.93 7.80 -15.90
N PRO A 137 13.94 7.41 -16.70
CA PRO A 137 14.99 8.33 -17.06
C PRO A 137 14.31 9.56 -17.66
N SER A 138 14.78 10.76 -17.30
CA SER A 138 14.29 11.98 -17.98
C SER A 138 14.34 11.73 -19.48
N CYS A 139 13.46 12.32 -20.27
CA CYS A 139 13.39 11.98 -21.68
C CYS A 139 14.73 12.19 -22.42
N ASP A 140 15.55 13.13 -21.95
CA ASP A 140 16.93 13.30 -22.40
C ASP A 140 17.89 12.17 -21.94
N ALA A 141 17.66 11.55 -20.78
CA ALA A 141 18.37 10.35 -20.34
C ALA A 141 17.94 9.08 -21.08
N GLU A 142 16.64 8.91 -21.40
CA GLU A 142 16.17 7.80 -22.25
C GLU A 142 16.73 7.92 -23.67
N TYR A 143 16.67 9.12 -24.25
CA TYR A 143 17.27 9.44 -25.54
C TYR A 143 18.77 9.09 -25.57
N ARG A 144 19.54 9.57 -24.59
CA ARG A 144 20.98 9.27 -24.51
C ARG A 144 21.26 7.77 -24.35
N ALA A 145 20.40 7.02 -23.67
CA ALA A 145 20.56 5.57 -23.56
C ALA A 145 20.35 4.85 -24.91
N ARG A 146 19.30 5.23 -25.65
CA ARG A 146 18.99 4.64 -26.96
C ARG A 146 20.02 5.02 -28.03
N VAL A 147 20.54 6.26 -28.01
CA VAL A 147 21.61 6.68 -28.93
C VAL A 147 22.90 5.88 -28.68
N ARG A 148 23.28 5.64 -27.43
CA ARG A 148 24.43 4.79 -27.09
C ARG A 148 24.26 3.35 -27.56
N GLU A 149 23.05 2.81 -27.45
CA GLU A 149 22.75 1.47 -27.96
C GLU A 149 22.78 1.41 -29.49
N ALA A 150 22.30 2.45 -30.17
CA ALA A 150 22.44 2.57 -31.61
C ALA A 150 23.90 2.66 -32.06
N GLU A 151 24.74 3.44 -31.35
CA GLU A 151 26.19 3.47 -31.58
C GLU A 151 26.82 2.08 -31.40
N ARG A 152 26.38 1.30 -30.41
CA ARG A 152 26.82 -0.09 -30.22
C ARG A 152 26.40 -0.98 -31.39
N LEU A 153 25.17 -0.84 -31.89
CA LEU A 153 24.68 -1.58 -33.06
C LEU A 153 25.38 -1.18 -34.37
N ASP A 154 25.87 0.05 -34.48
CA ASP A 154 26.63 0.52 -35.65
C ASP A 154 28.00 -0.18 -35.76
N THR A 155 28.53 -0.67 -34.63
CA THR A 155 29.82 -1.39 -34.60
C THR A 155 29.74 -2.86 -34.96
N VAL A 156 28.53 -3.45 -35.06
CA VAL A 156 28.38 -4.88 -35.42
C VAL A 156 28.16 -5.08 -36.92
N PRO A 157 28.63 -6.21 -37.50
CA PRO A 157 28.41 -6.52 -38.91
C PRO A 157 26.91 -6.54 -39.25
N ASN A 158 26.51 -5.83 -40.31
CA ASN A 158 25.11 -5.62 -40.73
C ASN A 158 24.21 -4.88 -39.72
N GLY A 159 24.76 -4.30 -38.65
CA GLY A 159 23.97 -3.60 -37.62
C GLY A 159 23.59 -2.16 -37.95
N ARG A 160 24.17 -1.57 -39.01
CA ARG A 160 23.95 -0.17 -39.40
C ARG A 160 22.49 0.19 -39.62
N LEU A 161 21.71 -0.68 -40.27
CA LEU A 161 20.29 -0.42 -40.52
C LEU A 161 19.45 -0.47 -39.23
N ALA A 162 19.83 -1.34 -38.28
CA ALA A 162 19.23 -1.40 -36.95
C ALA A 162 19.62 -0.20 -36.08
N ALA A 163 20.87 0.28 -36.21
CA ALA A 163 21.36 1.49 -35.54
C ALA A 163 20.61 2.74 -36.02
N GLU A 164 20.42 2.89 -37.34
CA GLU A 164 19.64 4.00 -37.92
C GLU A 164 18.17 3.96 -37.47
N GLY A 165 17.53 2.79 -37.48
CA GLY A 165 16.17 2.63 -36.97
C GLY A 165 16.03 2.98 -35.48
N MET A 166 17.02 2.61 -34.67
CA MET A 166 17.02 2.92 -33.24
C MET A 166 17.25 4.41 -32.94
N ARG A 167 18.07 5.11 -33.74
CA ARG A 167 18.24 6.58 -33.63
C ARG A 167 16.94 7.32 -33.94
N LEU A 168 16.25 6.92 -35.01
CA LEU A 168 14.98 7.53 -35.41
C LEU A 168 13.87 7.29 -34.37
N ASP A 169 13.76 6.08 -33.82
CA ASP A 169 12.81 5.79 -32.72
C ASP A 169 13.13 6.62 -31.47
N ALA A 170 14.41 6.80 -31.14
CA ALA A 170 14.83 7.63 -30.01
C ALA A 170 14.43 9.10 -30.17
N GLU A 171 14.62 9.67 -31.37
CA GLU A 171 14.23 11.05 -31.69
C GLU A 171 12.71 11.24 -31.67
N ALA A 172 11.96 10.31 -32.26
CA ALA A 172 10.49 10.35 -32.26
C ALA A 172 9.94 10.33 -30.83
N ARG A 173 10.46 9.46 -29.97
CA ARG A 173 10.07 9.35 -28.56
C ARG A 173 10.43 10.60 -27.75
N LEU A 174 11.61 11.19 -28.01
CA LEU A 174 12.02 12.43 -27.37
C LEU A 174 11.07 13.58 -27.72
N ASN A 175 10.67 13.68 -28.99
CA ASN A 175 9.75 14.72 -29.47
C ASN A 175 8.35 14.54 -28.88
N LEU A 176 7.83 13.29 -28.83
CA LEU A 176 6.56 12.98 -28.19
C LEU A 176 6.56 13.32 -26.69
N CYS A 177 7.64 12.96 -25.99
CA CYS A 177 7.78 13.30 -24.58
C CYS A 177 7.85 14.82 -24.35
N ARG A 178 8.61 15.57 -25.16
CA ARG A 178 8.69 17.04 -25.06
C ARG A 178 7.34 17.73 -25.36
N ALA A 179 6.51 17.10 -26.20
CA ALA A 179 5.15 17.56 -26.47
C ALA A 179 4.15 17.20 -25.35
N GLY A 180 4.58 16.53 -24.27
CA GLY A 180 3.71 16.10 -23.18
C GLY A 180 2.79 14.92 -23.53
N VAL A 181 2.98 14.31 -24.70
CA VAL A 181 2.23 13.16 -25.16
C VAL A 181 3.00 11.92 -24.70
N ARG A 182 2.52 11.25 -23.63
CA ARG A 182 3.10 9.96 -23.23
C ARG A 182 2.84 8.94 -24.36
N PRO A 183 3.89 8.32 -24.92
CA PRO A 183 3.74 7.21 -25.85
C PRO A 183 3.20 5.95 -25.15
#